data_AF-A0A7X3ZFI9-F1
#
_entry.id   AF-A0A7X3ZFI9-F1
#
_cell.length_a   1.000
_cell.length_b   1.000
_cell.length_c   1.000
_cell.angle_alpha   90.00
_cell.angle_beta   90.00
_cell.angle_gamma   90.00
#
_symmetry.space_group_name_H-M   'P 1'
#
loop_
_entity.id
_entity.type
_entity.pdbx_description
1 polymer ?
#
loop_
_entity_poly.entity_id
_entity_poly.type
_entity_poly.pdbx_seq_one_letter_code
_entity_poly.pdbx_strand_id
1 'polypeptide(L)'
;VRRLAVPGAWVVAAVFAVHPLHVESVAWVIERKDVLSGLFYLAAVLAWMRFVEQPRPRWYVGSLVLYAASLLSKSIAVTLPVALLIWHWSKQGRVTSTDLLRLVPFFVIGLVITVGDLSFYQSREPLSFGYSLTERMLIAACALWFYAGKLLWPTDLAVIYPLWDIRVADPLAWSYLVATVALTVALWHFRRQLGRGPLAWMLFFAVTISPVLGFVDYGYMQYAFVADRFQYLAGIGVMAVVISSTAYGVRHLSDLCKKGALGVAAVIIVVLGVLTWRQTGIWRDNETLNRHIIALNPQARDAHLNLGNALGKQGRYEEALDALRIAVEQRPNSALAHSALGSTLMFPGRFEEAEIHLRRAIALDPQARNAYLNLGTLLYRQSRYAEALDAARVAVEQRPDYLEAHINLGLILNALNRFKEAETHLRRAIALDPQDVDASRQLTELLFQMGKDQQDNGQPEAAVEYYIGVLKIDPHHVEALHRLASLRTDQQHYDEALELFQRLIDINPSDAVAHGNMGVVLFYLGRSNEALRSFDQALSLDPSLEDARANREAVLEAMKENVE
;
A
#
# COMPACT_ATOMS: atom_id res chain seq x y z
N VAL A 1 -29.63 -17.11 -4.00
CA VAL A 1 -30.97 -16.49 -4.17
C VAL A 1 -32.00 -17.39 -4.90
N ARG A 2 -31.71 -18.02 -6.07
CA ARG A 2 -32.68 -18.90 -6.77
C ARG A 2 -33.19 -20.09 -5.94
N ARG A 3 -32.29 -20.81 -5.25
CA ARG A 3 -32.65 -21.91 -4.32
C ARG A 3 -33.50 -21.45 -3.12
N LEU A 4 -33.44 -20.15 -2.79
CA LEU A 4 -34.25 -19.58 -1.72
C LEU A 4 -35.70 -19.30 -2.17
N ALA A 5 -36.01 -19.51 -3.46
CA ALA A 5 -37.29 -19.19 -4.09
C ALA A 5 -37.69 -17.72 -3.99
N VAL A 6 -36.70 -16.82 -4.00
CA VAL A 6 -36.93 -15.36 -3.98
C VAL A 6 -37.41 -14.90 -5.35
N PRO A 7 -38.59 -14.24 -5.45
CA PRO A 7 -39.01 -13.56 -6.67
C PRO A 7 -37.96 -12.56 -7.16
N GLY A 8 -37.62 -12.58 -8.45
CA GLY A 8 -36.60 -11.66 -8.99
C GLY A 8 -35.16 -12.01 -8.60
N ALA A 9 -34.87 -13.26 -8.22
CA ALA A 9 -33.53 -13.69 -7.78
C ALA A 9 -32.36 -13.29 -8.70
N TRP A 10 -32.58 -13.29 -10.02
CA TRP A 10 -31.55 -12.88 -10.99
C TRP A 10 -31.33 -11.36 -10.96
N VAL A 11 -32.38 -10.56 -10.74
CA VAL A 11 -32.28 -9.10 -10.59
C VAL A 11 -31.52 -8.76 -9.31
N VAL A 12 -31.78 -9.48 -8.21
CA VAL A 12 -31.00 -9.32 -6.96
C VAL A 12 -29.52 -9.55 -7.23
N ALA A 13 -29.17 -10.63 -7.93
CA ALA A 13 -27.78 -10.93 -8.27
C ALA A 13 -27.16 -9.89 -9.22
N ALA A 14 -27.92 -9.42 -10.21
CA ALA A 14 -27.46 -8.40 -11.16
C ALA A 14 -27.22 -7.05 -10.46
N VAL A 15 -28.20 -6.58 -9.67
CA VAL A 15 -28.08 -5.35 -8.87
C VAL A 15 -26.89 -5.46 -7.93
N PHE A 16 -26.76 -6.57 -7.18
CA PHE A 16 -25.59 -6.82 -6.34
C PHE A 16 -24.27 -6.74 -7.12
N ALA A 17 -24.19 -7.33 -8.31
CA ALA A 17 -22.96 -7.34 -9.08
C ALA A 17 -22.54 -5.95 -9.59
N VAL A 18 -23.51 -5.06 -9.88
CA VAL A 18 -23.23 -3.74 -10.47
C VAL A 18 -23.45 -2.58 -9.50
N HIS A 19 -23.67 -2.82 -8.22
CA HIS A 19 -23.97 -1.75 -7.27
C HIS A 19 -22.70 -0.95 -6.89
N PRO A 20 -22.70 0.39 -6.98
CA PRO A 20 -21.52 1.23 -6.75
C PRO A 20 -20.97 1.14 -5.32
N LEU A 21 -21.83 0.80 -4.36
CA LEU A 21 -21.43 0.56 -2.96
C LEU A 21 -20.36 -0.53 -2.82
N HIS A 22 -20.32 -1.50 -3.73
CA HIS A 22 -19.35 -2.59 -3.65
C HIS A 22 -17.98 -2.24 -4.23
N VAL A 23 -17.80 -1.05 -4.80
CA VAL A 23 -16.52 -0.64 -5.40
C VAL A 23 -15.41 -0.64 -4.36
N GLU A 24 -15.64 -0.16 -3.12
CA GLU A 24 -14.62 -0.18 -2.06
C GLU A 24 -14.10 -1.60 -1.80
N SER A 25 -15.00 -2.57 -1.67
CA SER A 25 -14.66 -3.98 -1.43
C SER A 25 -13.91 -4.65 -2.59
N VAL A 26 -13.93 -4.08 -3.81
CA VAL A 26 -13.33 -4.68 -5.01
C VAL A 26 -12.06 -3.94 -5.46
N ALA A 27 -12.14 -2.62 -5.53
CA ALA A 27 -11.08 -1.75 -6.03
C ALA A 27 -9.95 -1.59 -5.00
N TRP A 28 -10.28 -1.51 -3.71
CA TRP A 28 -9.28 -1.36 -2.66
C TRP A 28 -8.63 -2.69 -2.32
N VAL A 29 -7.32 -2.80 -2.54
CA VAL A 29 -6.55 -4.04 -2.33
C VAL A 29 -6.79 -4.66 -0.93
N ILE A 30 -6.87 -3.82 0.12
CA ILE A 30 -7.05 -4.27 1.50
C ILE A 30 -8.46 -4.87 1.74
N GLU A 31 -9.50 -4.32 1.11
CA GLU A 31 -10.89 -4.77 1.30
C GLU A 31 -11.31 -5.86 0.32
N ARG A 32 -10.43 -6.35 -0.57
CA ARG A 32 -10.68 -7.57 -1.38
C ARG A 32 -10.96 -8.81 -0.52
N LYS A 33 -10.55 -8.78 0.75
CA LYS A 33 -10.94 -9.77 1.77
C LYS A 33 -12.46 -9.91 1.91
N ASP A 34 -13.24 -8.89 1.58
CA ASP A 34 -14.71 -8.89 1.61
C ASP A 34 -15.29 -9.77 0.52
N VAL A 35 -14.72 -9.67 -0.68
CA VAL A 35 -15.10 -10.49 -1.83
C VAL A 35 -14.79 -11.96 -1.54
N LEU A 36 -13.59 -12.23 -0.99
CA LEU A 36 -13.17 -13.56 -0.61
C LEU A 36 -14.03 -14.14 0.53
N SER A 37 -14.25 -13.37 1.59
CA SER A 37 -15.11 -13.76 2.71
C SER A 37 -16.54 -14.01 2.24
N GLY A 38 -17.09 -13.14 1.40
CA GLY A 38 -18.43 -13.27 0.83
C GLY A 38 -18.59 -14.50 -0.06
N LEU A 39 -17.58 -14.83 -0.89
CA LEU A 39 -17.55 -16.06 -1.69
C LEU A 39 -17.66 -17.30 -0.78
N PHE A 40 -16.80 -17.40 0.22
CA PHE A 40 -16.81 -18.52 1.16
C PHE A 40 -18.09 -18.57 2.00
N TYR A 41 -18.62 -17.43 2.43
CA TYR A 41 -19.87 -17.34 3.17
C TYR A 41 -21.04 -17.89 2.35
N LEU A 42 -21.21 -17.42 1.11
CA LEU A 42 -22.30 -17.86 0.24
C LEU A 42 -22.14 -19.32 -0.18
N ALA A 43 -20.90 -19.79 -0.37
CA ALA A 43 -20.62 -21.19 -0.63
C ALA A 43 -20.93 -22.08 0.58
N ALA A 44 -20.62 -21.63 1.80
CA ALA A 44 -21.00 -22.31 3.04
C ALA A 44 -22.51 -22.43 3.16
N VAL A 45 -23.26 -21.34 2.93
CA VAL A 45 -24.73 -21.35 2.88
C VAL A 45 -25.25 -22.36 1.84
N LEU A 46 -24.65 -22.42 0.65
CA LEU A 46 -25.05 -23.37 -0.39
C LEU A 46 -24.77 -24.82 0.02
N ALA A 47 -23.62 -25.09 0.63
CA ALA A 47 -23.26 -26.41 1.14
C ALA A 47 -24.20 -26.84 2.27
N TRP A 48 -24.54 -25.92 3.19
CA TRP A 48 -25.54 -26.14 4.24
C TRP A 48 -26.91 -26.50 3.66
N MET A 49 -27.40 -25.75 2.67
CA MET A 49 -28.67 -26.07 2.02
C MET A 49 -28.65 -27.46 1.38
N ARG A 50 -27.55 -27.83 0.72
CA ARG A 50 -27.39 -29.18 0.16
C ARG A 50 -27.33 -30.26 1.24
N PHE A 51 -26.75 -29.98 2.40
CA PHE A 51 -26.76 -30.89 3.54
C PHE A 51 -28.18 -31.10 4.07
N VAL A 52 -28.99 -30.03 4.17
CA VAL A 52 -30.39 -30.14 4.62
C VAL A 52 -31.25 -30.89 3.60
N GLU A 53 -31.06 -30.65 2.30
CA GLU A 53 -31.73 -31.38 1.21
C GLU A 53 -31.27 -32.85 1.13
N GLN A 54 -29.98 -33.10 1.33
CA GLN A 54 -29.32 -34.40 1.22
C GLN A 54 -28.31 -34.56 2.36
N PRO A 55 -28.67 -35.24 3.48
CA PRO A 55 -27.86 -35.34 4.71
C PRO A 55 -26.57 -36.16 4.55
N ARG A 56 -25.64 -35.68 3.72
CA ARG A 56 -24.32 -36.29 3.48
C ARG A 56 -23.24 -35.55 4.28
N PRO A 57 -22.35 -36.26 5.01
CA PRO A 57 -21.30 -35.64 5.82
C PRO A 57 -20.44 -34.63 5.04
N ARG A 58 -20.13 -34.91 3.77
CA ARG A 58 -19.34 -34.02 2.91
C ARG A 58 -19.90 -32.60 2.79
N TRP A 59 -21.22 -32.44 2.78
CA TRP A 59 -21.86 -31.12 2.65
C TRP A 59 -21.81 -30.35 3.97
N TYR A 60 -21.97 -31.05 5.09
CA TYR A 60 -21.83 -30.48 6.42
C TYR A 60 -20.39 -30.04 6.69
N VAL A 61 -19.42 -30.95 6.49
CA VAL A 61 -17.99 -30.66 6.66
C VAL A 61 -17.55 -29.56 5.68
N GLY A 62 -17.98 -29.63 4.41
CA GLY A 62 -17.72 -28.59 3.43
C GLY A 62 -18.25 -27.23 3.86
N SER A 63 -19.47 -27.15 4.41
CA SER A 63 -20.02 -25.92 4.96
C SER A 63 -19.21 -25.38 6.14
N LEU A 64 -18.72 -26.25 7.01
CA LEU A 64 -17.91 -25.86 8.18
C LEU A 64 -16.54 -25.32 7.77
N VAL A 65 -15.87 -25.98 6.81
CA VAL A 65 -14.57 -25.55 6.27
C VAL A 65 -14.69 -24.22 5.54
N LEU A 66 -15.72 -24.07 4.69
CA LEU A 66 -15.97 -22.80 3.99
C LEU A 66 -16.32 -21.67 4.97
N TYR A 67 -17.06 -21.96 6.03
CA TYR A 67 -17.32 -20.98 7.09
C TYR A 67 -16.05 -20.55 7.81
N ALA A 68 -15.18 -21.50 8.18
CA ALA A 68 -13.88 -21.18 8.78
C ALA A 68 -13.01 -20.34 7.84
N ALA A 69 -12.96 -20.67 6.54
CA ALA A 69 -12.25 -19.86 5.55
C ALA A 69 -12.83 -18.44 5.41
N SER A 70 -14.16 -18.30 5.49
CA SER A 70 -14.86 -17.01 5.48
C SER A 70 -14.48 -16.15 6.68
N LEU A 71 -14.44 -16.75 7.88
CA LEU A 71 -14.02 -16.11 9.13
C LEU A 71 -12.54 -15.68 9.13
N LEU A 72 -11.66 -16.55 8.63
CA LEU A 72 -10.24 -16.24 8.49
C LEU A 72 -9.99 -15.13 7.45
N SER A 73 -10.93 -14.90 6.54
CA SER A 73 -10.89 -13.78 5.59
C SER A 73 -11.43 -12.48 6.20
N LYS A 74 -12.58 -12.54 6.89
CA LYS A 74 -13.19 -11.39 7.59
C LYS A 74 -14.10 -11.85 8.73
N SER A 75 -13.93 -11.24 9.91
CA SER A 75 -14.65 -11.62 11.14
C SER A 75 -16.16 -11.41 11.08
N ILE A 76 -16.68 -10.54 10.17
CA ILE A 76 -18.13 -10.34 9.97
C ILE A 76 -18.89 -11.64 9.62
N ALA A 77 -18.18 -12.64 9.09
CA ALA A 77 -18.74 -13.95 8.78
C ALA A 77 -19.30 -14.68 10.01
N VAL A 78 -18.91 -14.30 11.24
CA VAL A 78 -19.43 -14.84 12.52
C VAL A 78 -20.96 -14.84 12.63
N THR A 79 -21.62 -14.01 11.82
CA THR A 79 -23.07 -13.90 11.73
C THR A 79 -23.74 -15.07 10.99
N LEU A 80 -22.98 -15.91 10.27
CA LEU A 80 -23.50 -17.04 9.49
C LEU A 80 -24.42 -17.99 10.27
N PRO A 81 -24.08 -18.47 11.49
CA PRO A 81 -24.92 -19.44 12.20
C PRO A 81 -26.30 -18.85 12.48
N VAL A 82 -26.36 -17.56 12.85
CA VAL A 82 -27.62 -16.85 13.08
C VAL A 82 -28.38 -16.63 11.77
N ALA A 83 -27.69 -16.31 10.67
CA ALA A 83 -28.30 -16.24 9.34
C ALA A 83 -28.92 -17.58 8.90
N LEU A 84 -28.27 -18.71 9.21
CA LEU A 84 -28.80 -20.05 8.95
C LEU A 84 -30.03 -20.34 9.82
N LEU A 85 -30.05 -19.93 11.09
CA LEU A 85 -31.24 -20.03 11.95
C LEU A 85 -32.42 -19.21 11.41
N ILE A 86 -32.16 -17.98 10.95
CA ILE A 86 -33.18 -17.14 10.29
C ILE A 86 -33.73 -17.85 9.05
N TRP A 87 -32.85 -18.48 8.25
CA TRP A 87 -33.27 -19.27 7.10
C TRP A 87 -34.15 -20.46 7.50
N HIS A 88 -33.75 -21.25 8.51
CA HIS A 88 -34.55 -22.37 9.04
C HIS A 88 -35.94 -21.90 9.50
N TRP A 89 -35.99 -20.83 10.29
CA TRP A 89 -37.24 -20.23 10.74
C TRP A 89 -38.12 -19.77 9.57
N SER A 90 -37.53 -19.15 8.55
CA SER A 90 -38.28 -18.67 7.38
C SER A 90 -38.97 -19.81 6.63
N LYS A 91 -38.35 -21.00 6.57
CA LYS A 91 -38.86 -22.18 5.86
C LYS A 91 -39.82 -23.01 6.70
N GLN A 92 -39.49 -23.26 7.96
CA GLN A 92 -40.23 -24.19 8.83
C GLN A 92 -41.22 -23.49 9.77
N GLY A 93 -41.09 -22.17 9.94
CA GLY A 93 -41.88 -21.38 10.89
C GLY A 93 -41.46 -21.49 12.35
N ARG A 94 -40.53 -22.39 12.66
CA ARG A 94 -39.89 -22.57 13.97
C ARG A 94 -38.44 -23.02 13.78
N VAL A 95 -37.60 -22.79 14.78
CA VAL A 95 -36.26 -23.38 14.87
C VAL A 95 -36.36 -24.60 15.78
N THR A 96 -35.88 -25.76 15.33
CA THR A 96 -35.88 -26.99 16.14
C THR A 96 -34.60 -27.13 16.95
N SER A 97 -34.63 -27.94 18.02
CA SER A 97 -33.42 -28.26 18.79
C SER A 97 -32.37 -28.98 17.94
N THR A 98 -32.79 -29.73 16.91
CA THR A 98 -31.88 -30.38 15.96
C THR A 98 -31.14 -29.38 15.08
N ASP A 99 -31.81 -28.30 14.65
CA ASP A 99 -31.18 -27.22 13.88
C ASP A 99 -30.13 -26.50 14.73
N LEU A 100 -30.46 -26.21 15.99
CA LEU A 100 -29.52 -25.61 16.95
C LEU A 100 -28.30 -26.51 17.21
N LEU A 101 -28.54 -27.80 17.50
CA LEU A 101 -27.46 -28.75 17.82
C LEU A 101 -26.46 -28.89 16.66
N ARG A 102 -26.96 -28.89 15.41
CA ARG A 102 -26.10 -28.96 14.20
C ARG A 102 -25.29 -27.67 13.97
N LEU A 103 -25.71 -26.54 14.54
CA LEU A 103 -25.00 -25.27 14.41
C LEU A 103 -24.04 -25.00 15.57
N VAL A 104 -24.06 -25.79 16.64
CA VAL A 104 -23.14 -25.65 17.78
C VAL A 104 -21.67 -25.53 17.32
N PRO A 105 -21.14 -26.38 16.42
CA PRO A 105 -19.76 -26.23 15.96
C PRO A 105 -19.50 -24.91 15.24
N PHE A 106 -20.48 -24.37 14.52
CA PHE A 106 -20.34 -23.06 13.86
C PHE A 106 -20.30 -21.91 14.89
N PHE A 107 -21.12 -21.99 15.94
CA PHE A 107 -21.05 -21.02 17.05
C PHE A 107 -19.72 -21.09 17.80
N VAL A 108 -19.20 -22.30 18.06
CA VAL A 108 -17.91 -22.49 18.74
C VAL A 108 -16.77 -21.90 17.91
N ILE A 109 -16.68 -22.23 16.62
CA ILE A 109 -15.65 -21.66 15.73
C ILE A 109 -15.76 -20.13 15.66
N GLY A 110 -16.98 -19.61 15.52
CA GLY A 110 -17.23 -18.17 15.50
C GLY A 110 -16.79 -17.47 16.79
N LEU A 111 -17.09 -18.07 17.94
CA LEU A 111 -16.70 -17.54 19.25
C LEU A 111 -15.18 -17.52 19.42
N VAL A 112 -14.48 -18.62 19.06
CA VAL A 112 -13.02 -18.71 19.17
C VAL A 112 -12.33 -17.62 18.33
N ILE A 113 -12.75 -17.44 17.07
CA ILE A 113 -12.18 -16.40 16.20
C ILE A 113 -12.48 -15.00 16.74
N THR A 114 -13.71 -14.75 17.20
CA THR A 114 -14.12 -13.43 17.71
C THR A 114 -13.37 -13.07 18.99
N VAL A 115 -13.18 -14.02 19.91
CA VAL A 115 -12.39 -13.81 21.13
C VAL A 115 -10.93 -13.52 20.77
N GLY A 116 -10.35 -14.28 19.84
CA GLY A 116 -8.99 -14.03 19.34
C GLY A 116 -8.82 -12.63 18.74
N ASP A 117 -9.78 -12.21 17.90
CA ASP A 117 -9.80 -10.88 17.27
C ASP A 117 -9.90 -9.77 18.34
N LEU A 118 -10.84 -9.90 19.30
CA LEU A 118 -11.03 -8.92 20.36
C LEU A 118 -9.80 -8.81 21.29
N SER A 119 -9.20 -9.95 21.67
CA SER A 119 -7.98 -9.96 22.47
C SER A 119 -6.80 -9.28 21.77
N PHE A 120 -6.67 -9.48 20.45
CA PHE A 120 -5.65 -8.80 19.65
C PHE A 120 -5.88 -7.28 19.64
N TYR A 121 -7.10 -6.81 19.44
CA TYR A 121 -7.42 -5.37 19.43
C TYR A 121 -7.22 -4.71 20.80
N GLN A 122 -7.72 -5.32 21.87
CA GLN A 122 -7.60 -4.77 23.24
C GLN A 122 -6.14 -4.65 23.70
N SER A 123 -5.25 -5.52 23.20
CA SER A 123 -3.82 -5.45 23.53
C SER A 123 -3.09 -4.25 22.93
N ARG A 124 -3.65 -3.61 21.89
CA ARG A 124 -3.01 -2.51 21.17
C ARG A 124 -3.52 -1.14 21.57
N GLU A 125 -4.84 -0.97 21.70
CA GLU A 125 -5.44 0.32 22.04
C GLU A 125 -6.72 0.12 22.87
N PRO A 126 -6.69 0.40 24.19
CA PRO A 126 -7.90 0.44 25.00
C PRO A 126 -8.71 1.69 24.62
N LEU A 127 -9.61 1.56 23.64
CA LEU A 127 -10.52 2.62 23.22
C LEU A 127 -11.85 2.47 23.93
N SER A 128 -12.28 3.53 24.62
CA SER A 128 -13.65 3.71 25.11
C SER A 128 -14.13 5.07 24.66
N PHE A 129 -15.20 5.10 23.85
CA PHE A 129 -15.73 6.35 23.30
C PHE A 129 -16.77 7.02 24.23
N GLY A 130 -16.98 6.48 25.44
CA GLY A 130 -17.82 7.10 26.47
C GLY A 130 -19.33 7.11 26.20
N TYR A 131 -19.81 6.38 25.17
CA TYR A 131 -21.25 6.28 24.88
C TYR A 131 -21.97 5.33 25.82
N SER A 132 -23.10 5.81 26.36
CA SER A 132 -24.06 5.02 27.11
C SER A 132 -24.72 3.94 26.23
N LEU A 133 -25.31 2.92 26.87
CA LEU A 133 -26.05 1.88 26.15
C LEU A 133 -27.17 2.46 25.29
N THR A 134 -27.87 3.49 25.78
CA THR A 134 -28.94 4.17 25.03
C THR A 134 -28.41 4.85 23.78
N GLU A 135 -27.31 5.61 23.90
CA GLU A 135 -26.68 6.26 22.73
C GLU A 135 -26.22 5.22 21.70
N ARG A 136 -25.69 4.06 22.14
CA ARG A 136 -25.33 2.96 21.23
C ARG A 136 -26.52 2.38 20.49
N MET A 137 -27.67 2.23 21.16
CA MET A 137 -28.90 1.80 20.50
C MET A 137 -29.39 2.81 19.46
N LEU A 138 -29.26 4.11 19.76
CA LEU A 138 -29.59 5.18 18.83
C LEU A 138 -28.65 5.21 17.62
N ILE A 139 -27.34 5.08 17.84
CA ILE A 139 -26.32 4.97 16.77
C ILE A 139 -26.63 3.76 15.88
N ALA A 140 -26.90 2.60 16.47
CA ALA A 140 -27.24 1.38 15.73
C ALA A 140 -28.51 1.55 14.88
N ALA A 141 -29.54 2.19 15.42
CA ALA A 141 -30.75 2.48 14.65
C ALA A 141 -30.47 3.43 13.49
N CYS A 142 -29.72 4.52 13.71
CA CYS A 142 -29.31 5.44 12.65
C CYS A 142 -28.49 4.73 11.57
N ALA A 143 -27.54 3.89 11.97
CA ALA A 143 -26.71 3.11 11.07
C ALA A 143 -27.54 2.16 10.19
N LEU A 144 -28.52 1.43 10.74
CA LEU A 144 -29.41 0.55 9.95
C LEU A 144 -30.11 1.30 8.82
N TRP A 145 -30.66 2.48 9.11
CA TRP A 145 -31.36 3.30 8.11
C TRP A 145 -30.40 3.98 7.13
N PHE A 146 -29.25 4.44 7.60
CA PHE A 146 -28.18 4.97 6.74
C PHE A 146 -27.77 3.93 5.70
N TYR A 147 -27.49 2.71 6.17
CA TYR A 147 -27.09 1.59 5.33
C TYR A 147 -28.20 1.16 4.36
N ALA A 148 -29.45 1.06 4.82
CA ALA A 148 -30.57 0.80 3.91
C ALA A 148 -30.73 1.92 2.87
N GLY A 149 -30.55 3.18 3.27
CA GLY A 149 -30.62 4.36 2.41
C GLY A 149 -29.55 4.34 1.31
N LYS A 150 -28.28 4.07 1.65
CA LYS A 150 -27.17 3.99 0.68
C LYS A 150 -27.31 2.86 -0.34
N LEU A 151 -28.05 1.80 0.00
CA LEU A 151 -28.40 0.72 -0.95
C LEU A 151 -29.53 1.11 -1.91
N LEU A 152 -30.44 1.99 -1.49
CA LEU A 152 -31.54 2.46 -2.33
C LEU A 152 -31.15 3.67 -3.17
N TRP A 153 -30.26 4.51 -2.63
CA TRP A 153 -29.82 5.77 -3.22
C TRP A 153 -28.31 5.94 -3.02
N PRO A 154 -27.47 5.34 -3.89
CA PRO A 154 -26.02 5.30 -3.71
C PRO A 154 -25.33 6.58 -4.21
N THR A 155 -25.63 7.71 -3.60
CA THR A 155 -24.89 8.96 -3.82
C THR A 155 -23.93 9.22 -2.67
N ASP A 156 -22.89 10.02 -2.91
CA ASP A 156 -21.96 10.50 -1.87
C ASP A 156 -21.35 9.34 -1.06
N LEU A 157 -20.91 8.31 -1.78
CA LEU A 157 -20.24 7.15 -1.22
C LEU A 157 -18.85 7.55 -0.73
N ALA A 158 -18.56 7.31 0.55
CA ALA A 158 -17.36 7.79 1.21
C ALA A 158 -16.62 6.63 1.92
N VAL A 159 -15.29 6.66 1.83
CA VAL A 159 -14.43 5.75 2.62
C VAL A 159 -14.47 6.12 4.11
N ILE A 160 -14.55 7.42 4.40
CA ILE A 160 -14.60 7.99 5.75
C ILE A 160 -15.73 9.02 5.79
N TYR A 161 -16.89 8.60 6.28
CA TYR A 161 -18.03 9.49 6.51
C TYR A 161 -17.77 10.47 7.65
N PRO A 162 -18.43 11.64 7.68
CA PRO A 162 -18.39 12.54 8.83
C PRO A 162 -18.83 11.82 10.11
N LEU A 163 -18.11 12.04 11.20
CA LEU A 163 -18.43 11.44 12.48
C LEU A 163 -19.73 12.04 13.03
N TRP A 164 -20.67 11.19 13.41
CA TRP A 164 -21.94 11.62 14.00
C TRP A 164 -21.75 11.99 15.48
N ASP A 165 -22.52 12.95 16.00
CA ASP A 165 -22.61 13.20 17.44
C ASP A 165 -24.04 12.88 17.91
N ILE A 166 -24.31 11.59 18.09
CA ILE A 166 -25.63 11.11 18.51
C ILE A 166 -25.70 11.07 20.04
N ARG A 167 -26.58 11.91 20.59
CA ARG A 167 -26.84 12.02 22.03
C ARG A 167 -28.28 11.65 22.32
N VAL A 168 -28.56 11.32 23.59
CA VAL A 168 -29.93 11.02 24.06
C VAL A 168 -30.90 12.18 23.79
N ALA A 169 -30.39 13.42 23.75
CA ALA A 169 -31.17 14.62 23.47
C ALA A 169 -31.54 14.80 21.98
N ASP A 170 -30.98 14.01 21.06
CA ASP A 170 -31.26 14.14 19.62
C ASP A 170 -32.61 13.49 19.25
N PRO A 171 -33.65 14.26 18.92
CA PRO A 171 -34.96 13.71 18.58
C PRO A 171 -34.96 12.93 17.26
N LEU A 172 -34.06 13.26 16.31
CA LEU A 172 -33.98 12.55 15.04
C LEU A 172 -33.48 11.12 15.26
N ALA A 173 -32.51 10.93 16.14
CA ALA A 173 -31.99 9.61 16.49
C ALA A 173 -33.09 8.67 17.04
N TRP A 174 -33.98 9.20 17.87
CA TRP A 174 -35.15 8.47 18.37
C TRP A 174 -36.12 8.07 17.26
N SER A 175 -36.32 8.93 16.26
CA SER A 175 -37.22 8.63 15.13
C SER A 175 -36.75 7.38 14.35
N TYR A 176 -35.44 7.21 14.15
CA TYR A 176 -34.88 6.02 13.52
C TYR A 176 -35.09 4.76 14.35
N LEU A 177 -34.94 4.86 15.68
CA LEU A 177 -35.20 3.72 16.58
C LEU A 177 -36.68 3.33 16.55
N VAL A 178 -37.59 4.30 16.69
CA VAL A 178 -39.04 4.07 16.61
C VAL A 178 -39.42 3.47 15.25
N ALA A 179 -38.89 4.00 14.14
CA ALA A 179 -39.14 3.47 12.80
C ALA A 179 -38.64 2.02 12.66
N THR A 180 -37.47 1.69 13.22
CA THR A 180 -36.91 0.32 13.21
C THR A 180 -37.81 -0.65 13.97
N VAL A 181 -38.26 -0.26 15.16
CA VAL A 181 -39.17 -1.07 15.99
C VAL A 181 -40.52 -1.22 15.30
N ALA A 182 -41.10 -0.12 14.82
CA ALA A 182 -42.39 -0.14 14.12
C ALA A 182 -42.36 -1.02 12.86
N LEU A 183 -41.31 -0.92 12.04
CA LEU A 183 -41.12 -1.76 10.86
C LEU A 183 -41.00 -3.25 11.24
N THR A 184 -40.24 -3.56 12.28
CA THR A 184 -40.07 -4.94 12.77
C THR A 184 -41.39 -5.51 13.29
N VAL A 185 -42.14 -4.73 14.08
CA VAL A 185 -43.46 -5.11 14.60
C VAL A 185 -44.47 -5.29 13.47
N ALA A 186 -44.51 -4.39 12.50
CA ALA A 186 -45.38 -4.49 11.33
C ALA A 186 -45.07 -5.76 10.52
N LEU A 187 -43.80 -5.99 10.17
CA LEU A 187 -43.38 -7.19 9.45
C LEU A 187 -43.66 -8.47 10.24
N TRP A 188 -43.52 -8.44 11.56
CA TRP A 188 -43.93 -9.55 12.42
C TRP A 188 -45.44 -9.78 12.36
N HIS A 189 -46.25 -8.75 12.57
CA HIS A 189 -47.71 -8.86 12.57
C HIS A 189 -48.24 -9.38 11.22
N PHE A 190 -47.77 -8.81 10.11
CA PHE A 190 -48.19 -9.17 8.76
C PHE A 190 -47.47 -10.39 8.18
N ARG A 191 -46.59 -11.07 8.92
CA ARG A 191 -45.84 -12.26 8.45
C ARG A 191 -46.71 -13.41 7.97
N ARG A 192 -47.96 -13.49 8.47
CA ARG A 192 -48.93 -14.51 8.03
C ARG A 192 -49.54 -14.19 6.66
N GLN A 193 -49.63 -12.91 6.29
CA GLN A 193 -50.18 -12.45 5.02
C GLN A 193 -49.08 -12.31 3.95
N LEU A 194 -47.97 -11.66 4.30
CA LEU A 194 -46.83 -11.41 3.39
C LEU A 194 -45.89 -12.62 3.26
N GLY A 195 -46.08 -13.64 4.09
CA GLY A 195 -45.10 -14.69 4.32
C GLY A 195 -43.94 -14.25 5.23
N ARG A 196 -43.10 -15.20 5.63
CA ARG A 196 -41.96 -14.95 6.53
C ARG A 196 -40.73 -14.37 5.81
N GLY A 197 -40.76 -14.30 4.48
CA GLY A 197 -39.63 -13.91 3.64
C GLY A 197 -39.12 -12.48 3.90
N PRO A 198 -39.97 -11.44 3.82
CA PRO A 198 -39.54 -10.06 4.03
C PRO A 198 -38.90 -9.84 5.40
N LEU A 199 -39.52 -10.36 6.47
CA LEU A 199 -38.95 -10.30 7.81
C LEU A 199 -37.62 -11.07 7.92
N ALA A 200 -37.52 -12.25 7.31
CA ALA A 200 -36.28 -13.03 7.33
C ALA A 200 -35.12 -12.30 6.64
N TRP A 201 -35.36 -11.62 5.51
CA TRP A 201 -34.32 -10.84 4.83
C TRP A 201 -33.95 -9.56 5.57
N MET A 202 -34.90 -8.90 6.24
CA MET A 202 -34.61 -7.77 7.14
C MET A 202 -33.79 -8.21 8.36
N LEU A 203 -34.14 -9.35 8.97
CA LEU A 203 -33.35 -9.94 10.06
C LEU A 203 -31.96 -10.35 9.58
N PHE A 204 -31.84 -10.92 8.38
CA PHE A 204 -30.53 -11.23 7.77
C PHE A 204 -29.68 -9.97 7.63
N PHE A 205 -30.24 -8.87 7.12
CA PHE A 205 -29.54 -7.59 7.02
C PHE A 205 -29.07 -7.09 8.39
N ALA A 206 -29.98 -6.98 9.36
CA ALA A 206 -29.69 -6.45 10.69
C ALA A 206 -28.65 -7.31 11.45
N VAL A 207 -28.74 -8.64 11.36
CA VAL A 207 -27.80 -9.56 12.00
C VAL A 207 -26.43 -9.52 11.31
N THR A 208 -26.39 -9.52 9.97
CA THR A 208 -25.11 -9.55 9.24
C THR A 208 -24.30 -8.27 9.48
N ILE A 209 -24.97 -7.14 9.65
CA ILE A 209 -24.30 -5.85 9.92
C ILE A 209 -24.12 -5.57 11.42
N SER A 210 -24.70 -6.36 12.32
CA SER A 210 -24.68 -6.09 13.76
C SER A 210 -23.30 -5.88 14.39
N PRO A 211 -22.22 -6.57 13.96
CA PRO A 211 -20.88 -6.35 14.53
C PRO A 211 -20.37 -4.91 14.36
N VAL A 212 -20.89 -4.16 13.38
CA VAL A 212 -20.43 -2.80 13.04
C VAL A 212 -21.44 -1.71 13.38
N LEU A 213 -22.56 -2.03 14.03
CA LEU A 213 -23.63 -1.06 14.32
C LEU A 213 -23.31 -0.08 15.47
N GLY A 214 -22.15 -0.18 16.13
CA GLY A 214 -21.81 0.72 17.25
C GLY A 214 -22.07 0.15 18.65
N PHE A 215 -22.48 -1.13 18.76
CA PHE A 215 -22.68 -1.77 20.06
C PHE A 215 -21.37 -2.00 20.84
N VAL A 216 -20.27 -2.20 20.11
CA VAL A 216 -18.92 -2.42 20.65
C VAL A 216 -17.99 -1.39 20.02
N ASP A 217 -17.06 -0.87 20.82
CA ASP A 217 -16.06 0.09 20.35
C ASP A 217 -15.03 -0.62 19.47
N TYR A 218 -14.95 -0.19 18.22
CA TYR A 218 -13.93 -0.61 17.28
C TYR A 218 -13.05 0.58 16.90
N GLY A 219 -11.77 0.32 16.66
CA GLY A 219 -10.78 1.37 16.36
C GLY A 219 -11.16 2.27 15.18
N TYR A 220 -11.93 1.79 14.19
CA TYR A 220 -12.35 2.64 13.07
C TYR A 220 -13.42 3.68 13.46
N MET A 221 -14.14 3.49 14.57
CA MET A 221 -15.21 4.40 15.01
C MET A 221 -14.67 5.76 15.48
N GLN A 222 -13.35 5.87 15.70
CA GLN A 222 -12.69 7.16 15.88
C GLN A 222 -12.77 8.06 14.62
N TYR A 223 -13.02 7.46 13.45
CA TYR A 223 -13.11 8.15 12.17
C TYR A 223 -14.56 8.27 11.69
N ALA A 224 -15.33 7.18 11.75
CA ALA A 224 -16.74 7.15 11.32
C ALA A 224 -17.48 5.96 11.93
N PHE A 225 -18.77 6.12 12.24
CA PHE A 225 -19.64 5.00 12.68
C PHE A 225 -20.05 4.06 11.54
N VAL A 226 -19.96 4.52 10.30
CA VAL A 226 -20.42 3.81 9.11
C VAL A 226 -19.39 3.84 8.00
N ALA A 227 -19.35 2.79 7.19
CA ALA A 227 -18.53 2.71 5.98
C ALA A 227 -19.15 1.74 4.97
N ASP A 228 -18.98 2.03 3.67
CA ASP A 228 -19.63 1.31 2.58
C ASP A 228 -19.22 -0.19 2.57
N ARG A 229 -17.93 -0.48 2.75
CA ARG A 229 -17.38 -1.85 2.87
C ARG A 229 -18.12 -2.79 3.82
N PHE A 230 -18.75 -2.28 4.89
CA PHE A 230 -19.40 -3.16 5.86
C PHE A 230 -20.72 -3.76 5.36
N GLN A 231 -21.33 -3.17 4.33
CA GLN A 231 -22.59 -3.66 3.80
C GLN A 231 -22.43 -4.73 2.72
N TYR A 232 -21.20 -5.09 2.33
CA TYR A 232 -20.96 -5.97 1.18
C TYR A 232 -21.85 -7.22 1.23
N LEU A 233 -21.85 -7.96 2.33
CA LEU A 233 -22.69 -9.15 2.48
C LEU A 233 -24.12 -8.83 2.96
N ALA A 234 -24.26 -7.90 3.91
CA ALA A 234 -25.55 -7.57 4.52
C ALA A 234 -26.54 -6.99 3.50
N GLY A 235 -26.06 -6.23 2.52
CA GLY A 235 -26.87 -5.56 1.52
C GLY A 235 -27.75 -6.48 0.67
N ILE A 236 -27.38 -7.76 0.56
CA ILE A 236 -28.21 -8.79 -0.08
C ILE A 236 -29.60 -8.84 0.55
N GLY A 237 -29.72 -8.61 1.87
CA GLY A 237 -31.01 -8.62 2.58
C GLY A 237 -31.96 -7.54 2.10
N VAL A 238 -31.51 -6.27 2.09
CA VAL A 238 -32.34 -5.14 1.64
C VAL A 238 -32.67 -5.26 0.16
N MET A 239 -31.67 -5.59 -0.68
CA MET A 239 -31.89 -5.83 -2.11
C MET A 239 -32.94 -6.92 -2.35
N ALA A 240 -32.86 -8.03 -1.59
CA ALA A 240 -33.83 -9.11 -1.70
C ALA A 240 -35.25 -8.70 -1.28
N VAL A 241 -35.41 -7.93 -0.18
CA VAL A 241 -36.75 -7.43 0.25
C VAL A 241 -37.36 -6.55 -0.83
N VAL A 242 -36.61 -5.55 -1.30
CA VAL A 242 -37.11 -4.55 -2.25
C VAL A 242 -37.48 -5.21 -3.57
N ILE A 243 -36.55 -5.96 -4.16
CA ILE A 243 -36.74 -6.59 -5.47
C ILE A 243 -37.82 -7.66 -5.41
N SER A 244 -37.89 -8.46 -4.34
CA SER A 244 -38.93 -9.49 -4.22
C SER A 244 -40.32 -8.90 -4.01
N SER A 245 -40.43 -7.80 -3.27
CA SER A 245 -41.69 -7.08 -3.07
C SER A 245 -42.17 -6.45 -4.37
N THR A 246 -41.28 -5.79 -5.13
CA THR A 246 -41.59 -5.26 -6.46
C THR A 246 -42.01 -6.38 -7.42
N ALA A 247 -41.25 -7.48 -7.46
CA ALA A 247 -41.57 -8.61 -8.31
C ALA A 247 -42.91 -9.27 -7.93
N TYR A 248 -43.28 -9.29 -6.65
CA TYR A 248 -44.59 -9.77 -6.20
C TYR A 248 -45.73 -8.86 -6.70
N GLY A 249 -45.58 -7.54 -6.59
CA GLY A 249 -46.55 -6.57 -7.11
C GLY A 249 -46.73 -6.67 -8.63
N VAL A 250 -45.61 -6.71 -9.38
CA VAL A 250 -45.60 -6.76 -10.85
C VAL A 250 -46.31 -8.01 -11.41
N ARG A 251 -46.33 -9.12 -10.67
CA ARG A 251 -47.02 -10.36 -11.11
C ARG A 251 -48.53 -10.16 -11.31
N HIS A 252 -49.13 -9.20 -10.61
CA HIS A 252 -50.56 -8.93 -10.66
C HIS A 252 -50.94 -7.87 -11.72
N LEU A 253 -49.96 -7.32 -12.44
CA LEU A 253 -50.18 -6.30 -13.47
C LEU A 253 -50.43 -6.92 -14.86
N SER A 254 -50.86 -6.10 -15.82
CA SER A 254 -51.00 -6.50 -17.23
C SER A 254 -49.65 -6.84 -17.87
N ASP A 255 -49.66 -7.58 -18.98
CA ASP A 255 -48.43 -7.99 -19.65
C ASP A 255 -47.61 -6.82 -20.20
N LEU A 256 -48.28 -5.72 -20.58
CA LEU A 256 -47.61 -4.47 -20.96
C LEU A 256 -46.84 -3.89 -19.76
N CYS A 257 -47.47 -3.82 -18.58
CA CYS A 257 -46.83 -3.35 -17.36
C CYS A 257 -45.68 -4.26 -16.91
N LYS A 258 -45.78 -5.58 -17.11
CA LYS A 258 -44.68 -6.52 -16.83
C LYS A 258 -43.47 -6.27 -17.72
N LYS A 259 -43.67 -6.06 -19.02
CA LYS A 259 -42.60 -5.68 -19.95
C LYS A 259 -42.00 -4.33 -19.58
N GLY A 260 -42.84 -3.35 -19.22
CA GLY A 260 -42.41 -2.05 -18.70
C GLY A 260 -41.54 -2.18 -17.44
N ALA A 261 -41.96 -2.98 -16.46
CA ALA A 261 -41.19 -3.21 -15.23
C ALA A 261 -39.83 -3.89 -15.50
N LEU A 262 -39.77 -4.81 -16.47
CA LEU A 262 -38.49 -5.39 -16.91
C LEU A 262 -37.58 -4.32 -17.55
N GLY A 263 -38.14 -3.45 -18.38
CA GLY A 263 -37.43 -2.30 -18.95
C GLY A 263 -36.88 -1.36 -17.88
N VAL A 264 -37.68 -1.01 -16.88
CA VAL A 264 -37.26 -0.20 -15.73
C VAL A 264 -36.13 -0.89 -14.95
N ALA A 265 -36.25 -2.20 -14.69
CA ALA A 265 -35.19 -2.95 -14.02
C ALA A 265 -33.88 -2.95 -14.82
N ALA A 266 -33.94 -3.09 -16.15
CA ALA A 266 -32.77 -3.00 -17.02
C ALA A 266 -32.12 -1.61 -16.97
N VAL A 267 -32.94 -0.54 -17.01
CA VAL A 267 -32.45 0.85 -16.86
C VAL A 267 -31.76 1.05 -15.51
N ILE A 268 -32.35 0.56 -14.41
CA ILE A 268 -31.73 0.64 -13.08
C ILE A 268 -30.37 -0.06 -13.07
N ILE A 269 -30.26 -1.27 -13.63
CA ILE A 269 -28.99 -2.01 -13.71
C ILE A 269 -27.95 -1.22 -14.52
N VAL A 270 -28.34 -0.62 -15.65
CA VAL A 270 -27.43 0.21 -16.46
C VAL A 270 -26.99 1.45 -15.69
N VAL A 271 -27.91 2.15 -15.02
CA VAL A 271 -27.59 3.33 -14.20
C VAL A 271 -26.63 2.97 -13.07
N LEU A 272 -26.91 1.89 -12.33
CA LEU A 272 -26.00 1.40 -11.28
C LEU A 272 -24.62 1.02 -11.86
N GLY A 273 -24.57 0.39 -13.04
CA GLY A 273 -23.31 0.09 -13.72
C GLY A 273 -22.51 1.35 -14.08
N VAL A 274 -23.17 2.41 -14.57
CA VAL A 274 -22.53 3.70 -14.86
C VAL A 274 -22.04 4.38 -13.58
N LEU A 275 -22.84 4.35 -12.50
CA LEU A 275 -22.43 4.88 -11.20
C LEU A 275 -21.22 4.11 -10.64
N THR A 276 -21.21 2.78 -10.78
CA THR A 276 -20.08 1.93 -10.40
C THR A 276 -18.83 2.28 -11.18
N TRP A 277 -18.93 2.43 -12.50
CA TRP A 277 -17.81 2.86 -13.33
C TRP A 277 -17.24 4.21 -12.88
N ARG A 278 -18.10 5.21 -12.63
CA ARG A 278 -17.67 6.51 -12.09
C ARG A 278 -17.00 6.37 -10.72
N GLN A 279 -17.59 5.59 -9.82
CA GLN A 279 -17.08 5.34 -8.49
C GLN A 279 -15.69 4.67 -8.53
N THR A 280 -15.44 3.76 -9.48
CA THR A 280 -14.10 3.13 -9.62
C THR A 280 -13.00 4.14 -9.95
N GLY A 281 -13.33 5.24 -10.66
CA GLY A 281 -12.38 6.30 -10.97
C GLY A 281 -11.79 6.98 -9.74
N ILE A 282 -12.53 7.00 -8.62
CA ILE A 282 -12.07 7.59 -7.34
C ILE A 282 -10.89 6.80 -6.76
N TRP A 283 -10.82 5.50 -7.05
CA TRP A 283 -9.80 4.58 -6.52
C TRP A 283 -8.54 4.49 -7.38
N ARG A 284 -8.40 5.36 -8.40
CA ARG A 284 -7.27 5.35 -9.34
C ARG A 284 -5.93 5.58 -8.66
N ASP A 285 -5.86 6.58 -7.79
CA ASP A 285 -4.65 7.01 -7.12
C ASP A 285 -4.97 7.71 -5.78
N ASN A 286 -3.93 7.93 -4.97
CA ASN A 286 -4.09 8.56 -3.66
C ASN A 286 -4.61 9.99 -3.74
N GLU A 287 -4.28 10.76 -4.78
CA GLU A 287 -4.75 12.13 -4.89
C GLU A 287 -6.26 12.17 -5.10
N THR A 288 -6.76 11.45 -6.11
CA THR A 288 -8.18 11.39 -6.47
C THR A 288 -9.01 10.90 -5.29
N LEU A 289 -8.53 9.84 -4.62
CA LEU A 289 -9.19 9.27 -3.44
C LEU A 289 -9.27 10.27 -2.28
N ASN A 290 -8.15 10.90 -1.90
CA ASN A 290 -8.14 11.80 -0.76
C ASN A 290 -8.87 13.12 -1.05
N ARG A 291 -8.83 13.65 -2.27
CA ARG A 291 -9.66 14.80 -2.67
C ARG A 291 -11.15 14.48 -2.55
N HIS A 292 -11.58 13.29 -2.97
CA HIS A 292 -12.97 12.84 -2.80
C HIS A 292 -13.35 12.71 -1.32
N ILE A 293 -12.49 12.12 -0.49
CA ILE A 293 -12.71 12.04 0.96
C ILE A 293 -12.86 13.44 1.56
N ILE A 294 -11.97 14.37 1.23
CA ILE A 294 -12.00 15.75 1.76
C ILE A 294 -13.27 16.49 1.30
N ALA A 295 -13.72 16.28 0.06
CA ALA A 295 -14.94 16.90 -0.45
C ALA A 295 -16.19 16.48 0.34
N LEU A 296 -16.27 15.21 0.75
CA LEU A 296 -17.39 14.67 1.54
C LEU A 296 -17.22 14.87 3.06
N ASN A 297 -15.98 14.89 3.53
CA ASN A 297 -15.62 15.03 4.93
C ASN A 297 -14.34 15.88 5.07
N PRO A 298 -14.47 17.22 5.12
CA PRO A 298 -13.31 18.11 5.27
C PRO A 298 -12.51 17.90 6.56
N GLN A 299 -13.14 17.28 7.57
CA GLN A 299 -12.53 16.95 8.86
C GLN A 299 -11.83 15.59 8.87
N ALA A 300 -11.76 14.89 7.74
CA ALA A 300 -11.02 13.64 7.59
C ALA A 300 -9.51 13.89 7.70
N ARG A 301 -9.02 13.90 8.94
CA ARG A 301 -7.67 14.36 9.31
C ARG A 301 -6.54 13.64 8.57
N ASP A 302 -6.68 12.34 8.36
CA ASP A 302 -5.68 11.54 7.66
C ASP A 302 -5.71 11.77 6.13
N ALA A 303 -6.82 12.25 5.58
CA ALA A 303 -6.94 12.49 4.13
C ALA A 303 -6.09 13.67 3.66
N HIS A 304 -6.01 14.75 4.45
CA HIS A 304 -5.14 15.90 4.15
C HIS A 304 -3.66 15.52 4.20
N LEU A 305 -3.25 14.72 5.20
CA LEU A 305 -1.88 14.19 5.28
C LEU A 305 -1.55 13.32 4.06
N ASN A 306 -2.43 12.40 3.70
CA ASN A 306 -2.24 11.52 2.56
C ASN A 306 -2.24 12.27 1.22
N LEU A 307 -3.11 13.28 1.06
CA LEU A 307 -3.13 14.16 -0.10
C LEU A 307 -1.80 14.92 -0.23
N GLY A 308 -1.33 15.52 0.87
CA GLY A 308 -0.05 16.22 0.92
C GLY A 308 1.13 15.34 0.51
N ASN A 309 1.22 14.14 1.08
CA ASN A 309 2.24 13.17 0.70
C ASN A 309 2.16 12.74 -0.78
N ALA A 310 0.94 12.56 -1.31
CA ALA A 310 0.75 12.19 -2.71
C ALA A 310 1.18 13.31 -3.66
N LEU A 311 0.83 14.57 -3.35
CA LEU A 311 1.21 15.75 -4.13
C LEU A 311 2.73 16.00 -4.06
N GLY A 312 3.35 15.83 -2.89
CA GLY A 312 4.79 15.96 -2.71
C GLY A 312 5.58 14.97 -3.56
N LYS A 313 5.10 13.71 -3.66
CA LYS A 313 5.70 12.70 -4.57
C LYS A 313 5.58 13.05 -6.04
N GLN A 314 4.59 13.86 -6.43
CA GLN A 314 4.43 14.36 -7.80
C GLN A 314 5.24 15.65 -8.06
N GLY A 315 5.95 16.18 -7.07
CA GLY A 315 6.68 17.46 -7.18
C GLY A 315 5.79 18.70 -7.05
N ARG A 316 4.50 18.55 -6.74
CA ARG A 316 3.56 19.66 -6.55
C ARG A 316 3.63 20.21 -5.12
N TYR A 317 4.80 20.76 -4.78
CA TYR A 317 5.16 21.06 -3.39
C TYR A 317 4.25 22.10 -2.73
N GLU A 318 3.87 23.20 -3.39
CA GLU A 318 3.01 24.22 -2.76
C GLU A 318 1.62 23.66 -2.41
N GLU A 319 0.97 22.92 -3.31
CA GLU A 319 -0.31 22.27 -3.00
C GLU A 319 -0.16 21.20 -1.91
N ALA A 320 0.98 20.51 -1.87
CA ALA A 320 1.28 19.57 -0.81
C ALA A 320 1.40 20.27 0.56
N LEU A 321 2.07 21.43 0.61
CA LEU A 321 2.21 22.23 1.82
C LEU A 321 0.85 22.72 2.32
N ASP A 322 -0.04 23.17 1.43
CA ASP A 322 -1.38 23.61 1.82
C ASP A 322 -2.19 22.48 2.48
N ALA A 323 -2.17 21.29 1.88
CA ALA A 323 -2.83 20.12 2.47
C ALA A 323 -2.19 19.70 3.81
N LEU A 324 -0.86 19.71 3.92
CA LEU A 324 -0.14 19.33 5.13
C LEU A 324 -0.31 20.33 6.27
N ARG A 325 -0.45 21.64 5.97
CA ARG A 325 -0.78 22.68 6.94
C ARG A 325 -2.15 22.41 7.58
N ILE A 326 -3.16 22.12 6.76
CA ILE A 326 -4.49 21.74 7.27
C ILE A 326 -4.38 20.46 8.14
N ALA A 327 -3.58 19.48 7.73
CA ALA A 327 -3.38 18.26 8.54
C ALA A 327 -2.75 18.56 9.91
N VAL A 328 -1.78 19.47 9.99
CA VAL A 328 -1.16 19.93 11.25
C VAL A 328 -2.13 20.77 12.08
N GLU A 329 -2.92 21.65 11.47
CA GLU A 329 -3.96 22.42 12.16
C GLU A 329 -5.02 21.51 12.79
N GLN A 330 -5.44 20.46 12.08
CA GLN A 330 -6.42 19.49 12.58
C GLN A 330 -5.86 18.54 13.65
N ARG A 331 -4.54 18.26 13.63
CA ARG A 331 -3.85 17.49 14.68
C ARG A 331 -2.49 18.14 15.04
N PRO A 332 -2.48 19.16 15.91
CA PRO A 332 -1.24 19.85 16.32
C PRO A 332 -0.23 18.97 17.07
N ASN A 333 -0.67 17.79 17.51
CA ASN A 333 0.14 16.80 18.22
C ASN A 333 0.47 15.57 17.35
N SER A 334 0.27 15.64 16.03
CA SER A 334 0.62 14.55 15.11
C SER A 334 2.08 14.65 14.66
N ALA A 335 2.95 13.82 15.24
CA ALA A 335 4.35 13.72 14.82
C ALA A 335 4.49 13.38 13.33
N LEU A 336 3.61 12.52 12.79
CA LEU A 336 3.60 12.16 11.36
C LEU A 336 3.28 13.36 10.46
N ALA A 337 2.31 14.20 10.84
CA ALA A 337 1.94 15.37 10.04
C ALA A 337 3.04 16.43 10.06
N HIS A 338 3.64 16.68 11.22
CA HIS A 338 4.81 17.55 11.35
C HIS A 338 6.01 17.03 10.56
N SER A 339 6.27 15.72 10.57
CA SER A 339 7.36 15.11 9.81
C SER A 339 7.18 15.25 8.29
N ALA A 340 5.95 15.02 7.80
CA ALA A 340 5.61 15.16 6.39
C ALA A 340 5.66 16.62 5.90
N LEU A 341 5.17 17.56 6.72
CA LEU A 341 5.28 18.99 6.42
C LEU A 341 6.75 19.42 6.37
N GLY A 342 7.53 19.02 7.38
CA GLY A 342 8.96 19.29 7.46
C GLY A 342 9.74 18.77 6.24
N SER A 343 9.53 17.52 5.84
CA SER A 343 10.21 16.96 4.66
C SER A 343 9.78 17.63 3.36
N THR A 344 8.51 18.01 3.23
CA THR A 344 8.00 18.68 2.03
C THR A 344 8.56 20.10 1.89
N LEU A 345 8.74 20.82 3.00
CA LEU A 345 9.33 22.18 3.02
C LEU A 345 10.79 22.22 2.55
N MET A 346 11.52 21.10 2.60
CA MET A 346 12.91 21.01 2.14
C MET A 346 13.06 21.16 0.63
N PHE A 347 12.03 20.81 -0.15
CA PHE A 347 12.07 20.86 -1.61
C PHE A 347 12.03 22.30 -2.17
N PRO A 348 11.14 23.21 -1.70
CA PRO A 348 11.19 24.62 -2.07
C PRO A 348 12.29 25.41 -1.34
N GLY A 349 13.16 24.76 -0.56
CA GLY A 349 14.28 25.41 0.14
C GLY A 349 13.90 26.15 1.43
N ARG A 350 12.70 25.92 1.99
CA ARG A 350 12.23 26.55 3.23
C ARG A 350 12.79 25.81 4.45
N PHE A 351 14.12 25.82 4.59
CA PHE A 351 14.85 24.96 5.52
C PHE A 351 14.61 25.31 6.99
N GLU A 352 14.43 26.59 7.31
CA GLU A 352 14.17 27.06 8.69
C GLU A 352 12.80 26.55 9.17
N GLU A 353 11.76 26.70 8.34
CA GLU A 353 10.43 26.15 8.64
C GLU A 353 10.47 24.62 8.74
N ALA A 354 11.21 23.95 7.85
CA ALA A 354 11.37 22.51 7.87
C ALA A 354 11.95 22.01 9.20
N GLU A 355 13.01 22.66 9.71
CA GLU A 355 13.65 22.28 10.98
C GLU A 355 12.68 22.41 12.16
N ILE A 356 11.89 23.48 12.20
CA ILE A 356 10.87 23.69 13.24
C ILE A 356 9.89 22.51 13.28
N HIS A 357 9.34 22.12 12.13
CA HIS A 357 8.38 21.04 12.05
C HIS A 357 9.02 19.67 12.36
N LEU A 358 10.24 19.39 11.88
CA LEU A 358 10.94 18.14 12.17
C LEU A 358 11.30 17.99 13.64
N ARG A 359 11.80 19.05 14.29
CA ARG A 359 12.07 19.04 15.74
C ARG A 359 10.78 18.92 16.54
N ARG A 360 9.68 19.54 16.08
CA ARG A 360 8.36 19.35 16.72
C ARG A 360 7.86 17.91 16.61
N ALA A 361 8.06 17.25 15.46
CA ALA A 361 7.73 15.84 15.30
C ALA A 361 8.50 14.96 16.30
N ILE A 362 9.81 15.18 16.45
CA ILE A 362 10.67 14.46 17.41
C ILE A 362 10.24 14.74 18.86
N ALA A 363 9.86 15.98 19.19
CA ALA A 363 9.39 16.34 20.52
C ALA A 363 8.04 15.68 20.87
N LEU A 364 7.18 15.48 19.88
CA LEU A 364 5.88 14.81 20.04
C LEU A 364 6.03 13.29 20.14
N ASP A 365 6.92 12.72 19.36
CA ASP A 365 7.23 11.29 19.37
C ASP A 365 8.76 11.08 19.23
N PRO A 366 9.47 10.83 20.35
CA PRO A 366 10.89 10.55 20.33
C PRO A 366 11.27 9.27 19.56
N GLN A 367 10.31 8.43 19.17
CA GLN A 367 10.52 7.23 18.35
C GLN A 367 10.17 7.46 16.88
N ALA A 368 9.92 8.71 16.47
CA ALA A 368 9.61 9.09 15.09
C ALA A 368 10.86 9.04 14.18
N ARG A 369 11.29 7.83 13.83
CA ARG A 369 12.45 7.56 12.95
C ARG A 369 12.47 8.38 11.67
N ASN A 370 11.33 8.56 11.02
CA ASN A 370 11.23 9.34 9.79
C ASN A 370 11.56 10.82 10.02
N ALA A 371 11.23 11.36 11.19
CA ALA A 371 11.58 12.74 11.55
C ALA A 371 13.08 12.90 11.76
N TYR A 372 13.75 11.95 12.43
CA TYR A 372 15.21 11.94 12.56
C TYR A 372 15.93 11.80 11.22
N LEU A 373 15.44 10.90 10.35
CA LEU A 373 15.98 10.72 9.00
C LEU A 373 15.89 12.02 8.18
N ASN A 374 14.71 12.64 8.17
CA ASN A 374 14.47 13.89 7.45
C ASN A 374 15.28 15.05 8.06
N LEU A 375 15.44 15.09 9.39
CA LEU A 375 16.28 16.09 10.06
C LEU A 375 17.75 15.92 9.70
N GLY A 376 18.28 14.69 9.68
CA GLY A 376 19.64 14.42 9.22
C GLY A 376 19.85 14.86 7.77
N THR A 377 18.88 14.59 6.89
CA THR A 377 18.91 15.04 5.48
C THR A 377 18.90 16.57 5.36
N LEU A 378 18.07 17.24 6.16
CA LEU A 378 17.98 18.70 6.20
C LEU A 378 19.30 19.33 6.65
N LEU A 379 19.85 18.86 7.76
CA LEU A 379 21.09 19.37 8.34
C LEU A 379 22.28 19.11 7.41
N TYR A 380 22.31 17.96 6.73
CA TYR A 380 23.30 17.67 5.69
C TYR A 380 23.24 18.71 4.56
N ARG A 381 22.05 19.03 4.05
CA ARG A 381 21.86 20.06 3.01
C ARG A 381 22.26 21.47 3.44
N GLN A 382 22.21 21.76 4.74
CA GLN A 382 22.70 23.00 5.34
C GLN A 382 24.19 22.94 5.72
N SER A 383 24.92 21.88 5.34
CA SER A 383 26.32 21.63 5.71
C SER A 383 26.60 21.55 7.22
N ARG A 384 25.55 21.33 8.05
CA ARG A 384 25.64 21.13 9.50
C ARG A 384 25.90 19.66 9.83
N TYR A 385 27.00 19.13 9.31
CA TYR A 385 27.26 17.68 9.27
C TYR A 385 27.38 17.03 10.66
N ALA A 386 27.89 17.74 11.67
CA ALA A 386 27.99 17.22 13.04
C ALA A 386 26.60 16.98 13.65
N GLU A 387 25.67 17.93 13.54
CA GLU A 387 24.29 17.75 14.03
C GLU A 387 23.53 16.72 13.17
N ALA A 388 23.80 16.68 11.86
CA ALA A 388 23.22 15.69 10.96
C ALA A 388 23.59 14.26 11.38
N LEU A 389 24.85 14.07 11.79
CA LEU A 389 25.37 12.79 12.27
C LEU A 389 24.61 12.30 13.50
N ASP A 390 24.37 13.18 14.48
CA ASP A 390 23.63 12.82 15.69
C ASP A 390 22.19 12.39 15.36
N ALA A 391 21.50 13.14 14.50
CA ALA A 391 20.13 12.79 14.08
C ALA A 391 20.09 11.46 13.31
N ALA A 392 21.03 11.24 12.38
CA ALA A 392 21.08 10.02 11.58
C ALA A 392 21.44 8.77 12.41
N ARG A 393 22.31 8.90 13.43
CA ARG A 393 22.63 7.82 14.37
C ARG A 393 21.41 7.34 15.12
N VAL A 394 20.60 8.26 15.65
CA VAL A 394 19.36 7.90 16.36
C VAL A 394 18.40 7.13 15.45
N ALA A 395 18.28 7.52 14.17
CA ALA A 395 17.43 6.79 13.21
C ALA A 395 17.88 5.33 13.00
N VAL A 396 19.19 5.08 12.96
CA VAL A 396 19.78 3.72 12.84
C VAL A 396 19.67 2.95 14.15
N GLU A 397 19.89 3.58 15.30
CA GLU A 397 19.75 2.94 16.62
C GLU A 397 18.32 2.46 16.87
N GLN A 398 17.32 3.25 16.47
CA GLN A 398 15.90 2.90 16.59
C GLN A 398 15.47 1.81 15.58
N ARG A 399 16.20 1.64 14.47
CA ARG A 399 15.93 0.60 13.46
C ARG A 399 17.22 0.20 12.74
N PRO A 400 17.91 -0.85 13.21
CA PRO A 400 19.16 -1.33 12.60
C PRO A 400 19.02 -1.93 11.19
N ASP A 401 17.80 -2.14 10.72
CA ASP A 401 17.44 -2.61 9.37
C ASP A 401 16.84 -1.49 8.49
N TYR A 402 17.02 -0.21 8.86
CA TYR A 402 16.53 0.92 8.07
C TYR A 402 17.51 1.30 6.95
N LEU A 403 17.24 0.83 5.73
CA LEU A 403 18.08 1.06 4.56
C LEU A 403 18.37 2.55 4.32
N GLU A 404 17.35 3.39 4.29
CA GLU A 404 17.48 4.82 4.00
C GLU A 404 18.30 5.56 5.08
N ALA A 405 18.21 5.11 6.34
CA ALA A 405 19.01 5.67 7.42
C ALA A 405 20.50 5.32 7.28
N HIS A 406 20.81 4.11 6.81
CA HIS A 406 22.18 3.73 6.50
C HIS A 406 22.77 4.51 5.32
N ILE A 407 21.98 4.76 4.27
CA ILE A 407 22.40 5.62 3.15
C ILE A 407 22.69 7.04 3.65
N ASN A 408 21.75 7.64 4.40
CA ASN A 408 21.93 8.99 4.93
C ASN A 408 23.13 9.10 5.87
N LEU A 409 23.31 8.13 6.77
CA LEU A 409 24.45 8.11 7.67
C LEU A 409 25.78 7.95 6.90
N GLY A 410 25.82 7.11 5.87
CA GLY A 410 26.95 6.97 4.97
C GLY A 410 27.32 8.27 4.27
N LEU A 411 26.33 8.98 3.73
CA LEU A 411 26.50 10.30 3.10
C LEU A 411 27.06 11.35 4.07
N ILE A 412 26.51 11.42 5.27
CA ILE A 412 26.94 12.37 6.31
C ILE A 412 28.37 12.07 6.77
N LEU A 413 28.70 10.79 6.97
CA LEU A 413 30.05 10.37 7.35
C LEU A 413 31.06 10.63 6.22
N ASN A 414 30.65 10.48 4.96
CA ASN A 414 31.49 10.83 3.82
C ASN A 414 31.84 12.33 3.83
N ALA A 415 30.84 13.20 4.03
CA ALA A 415 31.07 14.66 4.13
C ALA A 415 31.92 15.07 5.34
N LEU A 416 32.02 14.21 6.37
CA LEU A 416 32.91 14.38 7.52
C LEU A 416 34.30 13.74 7.31
N ASN A 417 34.61 13.22 6.11
CA ASN A 417 35.83 12.46 5.78
C ASN A 417 36.03 11.20 6.64
N ARG A 418 34.96 10.64 7.20
CA ARG A 418 34.97 9.40 8.00
C ARG A 418 34.70 8.19 7.09
N PHE A 419 35.54 8.04 6.07
CA PHE A 419 35.30 7.16 4.93
C PHE A 419 35.07 5.69 5.30
N LYS A 420 35.85 5.14 6.24
CA LYS A 420 35.69 3.73 6.67
C LYS A 420 34.35 3.46 7.37
N GLU A 421 33.86 4.42 8.14
CA GLU A 421 32.54 4.30 8.78
C GLU A 421 31.43 4.48 7.74
N ALA A 422 31.61 5.40 6.79
CA ALA A 422 30.69 5.57 5.66
C ALA A 422 30.56 4.27 4.84
N GLU A 423 31.69 3.63 4.54
CA GLU A 423 31.76 2.36 3.81
C GLU A 423 30.96 1.27 4.54
N THR A 424 31.12 1.18 5.86
CA THR A 424 30.42 0.20 6.70
C THR A 424 28.90 0.36 6.57
N HIS A 425 28.38 1.58 6.65
CA HIS A 425 26.94 1.83 6.55
C HIS A 425 26.40 1.66 5.13
N LEU A 426 27.14 2.09 4.10
CA LEU A 426 26.71 1.90 2.71
C LEU A 426 26.73 0.41 2.29
N ARG A 427 27.72 -0.37 2.74
CA ARG A 427 27.71 -1.83 2.57
C ARG A 427 26.53 -2.48 3.30
N ARG A 428 26.16 -1.96 4.48
CA ARG A 428 24.97 -2.43 5.20
C ARG A 428 23.68 -2.12 4.42
N ALA A 429 23.56 -0.95 3.80
CA ALA A 429 22.42 -0.61 2.95
C ALA A 429 22.29 -1.58 1.76
N ILE A 430 23.40 -1.88 1.05
CA ILE A 430 23.41 -2.87 -0.04
C ILE A 430 23.09 -4.29 0.45
N ALA A 431 23.53 -4.65 1.66
CA ALA A 431 23.18 -5.95 2.23
C ALA A 431 21.68 -6.06 2.60
N LEU A 432 21.01 -4.94 2.87
CA LEU A 432 19.56 -4.89 3.11
C LEU A 432 18.77 -4.96 1.81
N ASP A 433 19.20 -4.25 0.77
CA ASP A 433 18.66 -4.36 -0.59
C ASP A 433 19.79 -4.30 -1.64
N PRO A 434 20.16 -5.46 -2.23
CA PRO A 434 21.20 -5.52 -3.25
C PRO A 434 20.83 -4.83 -4.58
N GLN A 435 19.56 -4.51 -4.81
CA GLN A 435 19.08 -3.85 -6.03
C GLN A 435 18.87 -2.34 -5.84
N ASP A 436 19.18 -1.80 -4.66
CA ASP A 436 19.04 -0.37 -4.40
C ASP A 436 20.12 0.41 -5.16
N VAL A 437 19.64 1.19 -6.14
CA VAL A 437 20.48 1.97 -7.05
C VAL A 437 21.19 3.10 -6.30
N ASP A 438 20.53 3.72 -5.33
CA ASP A 438 21.09 4.83 -4.59
C ASP A 438 22.23 4.36 -3.67
N ALA A 439 22.04 3.29 -2.88
CA ALA A 439 23.09 2.71 -2.05
C ALA A 439 24.30 2.29 -2.88
N SER A 440 24.06 1.63 -4.02
CA SER A 440 25.13 1.20 -4.95
C SER A 440 25.90 2.39 -5.51
N ARG A 441 25.18 3.43 -5.95
CA ARG A 441 25.79 4.67 -6.45
C ARG A 441 26.63 5.37 -5.39
N GLN A 442 26.10 5.52 -4.17
CA GLN A 442 26.81 6.18 -3.07
C GLN A 442 28.05 5.39 -2.61
N LEU A 443 27.99 4.06 -2.58
CA LEU A 443 29.16 3.24 -2.27
C LEU A 443 30.21 3.31 -3.37
N THR A 444 29.78 3.32 -4.63
CA THR A 444 30.68 3.44 -5.79
C THR A 444 31.47 4.75 -5.72
N GLU A 445 30.78 5.87 -5.51
CA GLU A 445 31.41 7.19 -5.34
C GLU A 445 32.39 7.20 -4.16
N LEU A 446 31.98 6.66 -3.01
CA LEU A 446 32.84 6.61 -1.83
C LEU A 446 34.11 5.77 -2.08
N LEU A 447 33.98 4.56 -2.64
CA LEU A 447 35.13 3.72 -2.93
C LEU A 447 36.06 4.37 -3.95
N PHE A 448 35.49 5.05 -4.96
CA PHE A 448 36.27 5.76 -5.94
C PHE A 448 37.07 6.92 -5.33
N GLN A 449 36.43 7.71 -4.46
CA GLN A 449 37.09 8.78 -3.69
C GLN A 449 38.21 8.23 -2.80
N MET A 450 37.95 7.15 -2.07
CA MET A 450 38.97 6.50 -1.25
C MET A 450 40.15 5.98 -2.08
N GLY A 451 39.90 5.44 -3.27
CA GLY A 451 40.94 5.02 -4.20
C GLY A 451 41.84 6.18 -4.63
N LYS A 452 41.24 7.33 -4.99
CA LYS A 452 41.98 8.55 -5.33
C LYS A 452 42.79 9.07 -4.14
N ASP A 453 42.18 9.17 -2.97
CA ASP A 453 42.85 9.66 -1.76
C ASP A 453 44.06 8.79 -1.38
N GLN A 454 43.97 7.47 -1.53
CA GLN A 454 45.11 6.58 -1.26
C GLN A 454 46.22 6.73 -2.30
N GLN A 455 45.84 6.87 -3.57
CA GLN A 455 46.80 7.10 -4.64
C GLN A 455 47.56 8.42 -4.44
N ASP A 456 46.85 9.50 -4.09
CA ASP A 456 47.43 10.81 -3.82
C ASP A 456 48.32 10.82 -2.56
N ASN A 457 48.00 9.97 -1.57
CA ASN A 457 48.82 9.77 -0.37
C ASN A 457 50.01 8.82 -0.57
N GLY A 458 50.30 8.42 -1.81
CA GLY A 458 51.44 7.55 -2.13
C GLY A 458 51.25 6.09 -1.71
N GLN A 459 50.00 5.61 -1.62
CA GLN A 459 49.64 4.22 -1.32
C GLN A 459 48.91 3.57 -2.51
N PRO A 460 49.57 3.41 -3.67
CA PRO A 460 48.94 2.89 -4.89
C PRO A 460 48.43 1.45 -4.74
N GLU A 461 49.04 0.63 -3.87
CA GLU A 461 48.57 -0.74 -3.60
C GLU A 461 47.20 -0.75 -2.93
N ALA A 462 46.96 0.18 -1.99
CA ALA A 462 45.66 0.32 -1.34
C ALA A 462 44.61 0.87 -2.32
N ALA A 463 45.00 1.78 -3.22
CA ALA A 463 44.11 2.34 -4.24
C ALA A 463 43.54 1.27 -5.19
N VAL A 464 44.35 0.27 -5.54
CA VAL A 464 43.92 -0.88 -6.36
C VAL A 464 42.74 -1.61 -5.75
N GLU A 465 42.74 -1.88 -4.44
CA GLU A 465 41.64 -2.58 -3.77
C GLU A 465 40.32 -1.82 -3.89
N TYR A 466 40.39 -0.48 -3.77
CA TYR A 466 39.24 0.39 -3.90
C TYR A 466 38.69 0.42 -5.32
N TYR A 467 39.54 0.58 -6.34
CA TYR A 467 39.08 0.57 -7.74
C TYR A 467 38.51 -0.81 -8.15
N ILE A 468 39.09 -1.92 -7.68
CA ILE A 468 38.48 -3.24 -7.84
C ILE A 468 37.12 -3.30 -7.15
N GLY A 469 36.98 -2.70 -5.97
CA GLY A 469 35.71 -2.55 -5.25
C GLY A 469 34.65 -1.80 -6.06
N VAL A 470 35.01 -0.68 -6.71
CA VAL A 470 34.14 0.07 -7.63
C VAL A 470 33.67 -0.85 -8.76
N LEU A 471 34.61 -1.54 -9.44
CA LEU A 471 34.30 -2.38 -10.61
C LEU A 471 33.50 -3.64 -10.28
N LYS A 472 33.46 -4.06 -9.01
CA LYS A 472 32.55 -5.12 -8.55
C LYS A 472 31.10 -4.64 -8.47
N ILE A 473 30.87 -3.35 -8.21
CA ILE A 473 29.54 -2.75 -8.10
C ILE A 473 29.09 -2.24 -9.47
N ASP A 474 29.96 -1.49 -10.15
CA ASP A 474 29.75 -0.99 -11.51
C ASP A 474 30.90 -1.47 -12.43
N PRO A 475 30.70 -2.59 -13.14
CA PRO A 475 31.70 -3.13 -14.07
C PRO A 475 32.07 -2.21 -15.24
N HIS A 476 31.28 -1.16 -15.51
CA HIS A 476 31.48 -0.25 -16.63
C HIS A 476 31.97 1.14 -16.18
N HIS A 477 32.41 1.28 -14.92
CA HIS A 477 32.89 2.55 -14.39
C HIS A 477 34.22 2.98 -15.05
N VAL A 478 34.11 3.83 -16.09
CA VAL A 478 35.21 4.24 -16.98
C VAL A 478 36.41 4.81 -16.22
N GLU A 479 36.19 5.76 -15.31
CA GLU A 479 37.32 6.41 -14.62
C GLU A 479 38.07 5.44 -13.70
N ALA A 480 37.37 4.45 -13.14
CA ALA A 480 38.00 3.45 -12.27
C ALA A 480 38.76 2.40 -13.08
N LEU A 481 38.22 2.00 -14.24
CA LEU A 481 38.96 1.16 -15.20
C LEU A 481 40.25 1.85 -15.64
N HIS A 482 40.20 3.13 -16.01
CA HIS A 482 41.37 3.87 -16.47
C HIS A 482 42.44 4.00 -15.37
N ARG A 483 42.04 4.40 -14.15
CA ARG A 483 42.96 4.52 -13.02
C ARG A 483 43.55 3.18 -12.60
N LEU A 484 42.76 2.11 -12.58
CA LEU A 484 43.25 0.77 -12.27
C LEU A 484 44.20 0.25 -13.34
N ALA A 485 43.89 0.45 -14.63
CA ALA A 485 44.74 0.03 -15.75
C ALA A 485 46.11 0.74 -15.72
N SER A 486 46.11 2.04 -15.44
CA SER A 486 47.35 2.82 -15.25
C SER A 486 48.17 2.27 -14.09
N LEU A 487 47.56 2.07 -12.91
CA LEU A 487 48.26 1.52 -11.74
C LEU A 487 48.82 0.12 -11.99
N ARG A 488 48.09 -0.74 -12.71
CA ARG A 488 48.59 -2.06 -13.09
C ARG A 488 49.75 -2.00 -14.08
N THR A 489 49.74 -1.01 -14.97
CA THR A 489 50.87 -0.75 -15.88
C THR A 489 52.12 -0.34 -15.10
N ASP A 490 51.96 0.58 -14.13
CA ASP A 490 53.07 1.03 -13.27
C ASP A 490 53.63 -0.10 -12.39
N GLN A 491 52.77 -1.01 -11.94
CA GLN A 491 53.12 -2.22 -11.18
C GLN A 491 53.69 -3.35 -12.06
N GLN A 492 53.84 -3.16 -13.37
CA GLN A 492 54.31 -4.16 -14.33
C GLN A 492 53.39 -5.39 -14.47
N HIS A 493 52.13 -5.28 -14.04
CA HIS A 493 51.10 -6.31 -14.24
C HIS A 493 50.45 -6.11 -15.61
N TYR A 494 51.24 -6.27 -16.67
CA TYR A 494 50.85 -5.88 -18.03
C TYR A 494 49.67 -6.69 -18.60
N ASP A 495 49.53 -7.97 -18.25
CA ASP A 495 48.40 -8.79 -18.70
C ASP A 495 47.07 -8.27 -18.12
N GLU A 496 47.03 -7.97 -16.81
CA GLU A 496 45.84 -7.37 -16.17
C GLU A 496 45.54 -5.98 -16.76
N ALA A 497 46.57 -5.16 -16.99
CA ALA A 497 46.40 -3.83 -17.57
C ALA A 497 45.81 -3.90 -18.99
N LEU A 498 46.26 -4.85 -19.80
CA LEU A 498 45.75 -5.07 -21.16
C LEU A 498 44.26 -5.43 -21.16
N GLU A 499 43.83 -6.33 -20.27
CA GLU A 499 42.41 -6.67 -20.12
C GLU A 499 41.55 -5.46 -19.73
N LEU A 500 42.05 -4.62 -18.84
CA LEU A 500 41.36 -3.42 -18.39
C LEU A 500 41.25 -2.35 -19.49
N PHE A 501 42.32 -2.13 -20.27
CA PHE A 501 42.27 -1.24 -21.43
C PHE A 501 41.37 -1.78 -22.54
N GLN A 502 41.35 -3.10 -22.76
CA GLN A 502 40.42 -3.70 -23.71
C GLN A 502 38.96 -3.45 -23.29
N ARG A 503 38.63 -3.63 -22.00
CA ARG A 503 37.30 -3.31 -21.48
C ARG A 503 36.92 -1.84 -21.65
N LEU A 504 37.87 -0.91 -21.47
CA LEU A 504 37.65 0.52 -21.73
C LEU A 504 37.30 0.78 -23.20
N ILE A 505 38.03 0.16 -24.12
CA ILE A 505 37.82 0.29 -25.56
C ILE A 505 36.50 -0.37 -25.98
N ASP A 506 36.12 -1.48 -25.36
CA ASP A 506 34.83 -2.13 -25.61
C ASP A 506 33.65 -1.22 -25.19
N ILE A 507 33.82 -0.43 -24.13
CA ILE A 507 32.84 0.57 -23.67
C ILE A 507 32.85 1.81 -24.59
N ASN A 508 34.04 2.34 -24.90
CA ASN A 508 34.22 3.48 -25.76
C ASN A 508 35.32 3.21 -26.82
N PRO A 509 34.93 2.74 -28.02
CA PRO A 509 35.90 2.44 -29.08
C PRO A 509 36.68 3.66 -29.59
N SER A 510 36.20 4.88 -29.29
CA SER A 510 36.80 6.14 -29.72
C SER A 510 37.72 6.78 -28.66
N ASP A 511 38.02 6.08 -27.56
CA ASP A 511 38.95 6.57 -26.54
C ASP A 511 40.40 6.49 -27.02
N ALA A 512 40.87 7.58 -27.64
CA ALA A 512 42.22 7.68 -28.19
C ALA A 512 43.32 7.46 -27.13
N VAL A 513 43.08 7.89 -25.88
CA VAL A 513 44.03 7.74 -24.78
C VAL A 513 44.12 6.28 -24.33
N ALA A 514 42.98 5.58 -24.25
CA ALA A 514 42.97 4.14 -23.95
C ALA A 514 43.70 3.32 -25.02
N HIS A 515 43.53 3.64 -26.31
CA HIS A 515 44.29 3.01 -27.40
C HIS A 515 45.80 3.27 -27.29
N GLY A 516 46.19 4.51 -26.95
CA GLY A 516 47.59 4.88 -26.74
C GLY A 516 48.22 4.12 -25.57
N ASN A 517 47.55 4.09 -24.42
CA ASN A 517 48.03 3.39 -23.23
C ASN A 517 48.05 1.86 -23.44
N MET A 518 47.08 1.30 -24.17
CA MET A 518 47.11 -0.11 -24.58
C MET A 518 48.33 -0.41 -25.48
N GLY A 519 48.69 0.50 -26.38
CA GLY A 519 49.91 0.40 -27.19
C GLY A 519 51.17 0.29 -26.35
N VAL A 520 51.28 1.09 -25.28
CA VAL A 520 52.40 1.03 -24.33
C VAL A 520 52.46 -0.33 -23.64
N VAL A 521 51.33 -0.83 -23.13
CA VAL A 521 51.26 -2.15 -22.46
C VAL A 521 51.62 -3.29 -23.42
N LEU A 522 51.12 -3.27 -24.67
CA LEU A 522 51.44 -4.27 -25.69
C LEU A 522 52.93 -4.28 -26.05
N PHE A 523 53.57 -3.12 -26.06
CA PHE A 523 55.02 -3.03 -26.30
C PHE A 523 55.81 -3.71 -25.17
N TYR A 524 55.47 -3.45 -23.91
CA TYR A 524 56.11 -4.12 -22.75
C TYR A 524 55.88 -5.64 -22.72
N LEU A 525 54.77 -6.13 -23.30
CA LEU A 525 54.50 -7.56 -23.49
C LEU A 525 55.25 -8.18 -24.69
N GLY A 526 56.08 -7.40 -25.41
CA GLY A 526 56.80 -7.86 -26.60
C GLY A 526 55.93 -8.01 -27.86
N ARG A 527 54.70 -7.50 -27.83
CA ARG A 527 53.73 -7.57 -28.95
C ARG A 527 53.82 -6.33 -29.83
N SER A 528 55.02 -6.03 -30.33
CA SER A 528 55.34 -4.77 -31.02
C SER A 528 54.45 -4.47 -32.24
N ASN A 529 54.08 -5.48 -33.02
CA ASN A 529 53.17 -5.32 -34.17
C ASN A 529 51.76 -4.87 -33.75
N GLU A 530 51.28 -5.34 -32.60
CA GLU A 530 49.96 -4.96 -32.09
C GLU A 530 50.01 -3.60 -31.40
N ALA A 531 51.11 -3.31 -30.70
CA ALA A 531 51.39 -1.98 -30.15
C ALA A 531 51.33 -0.89 -31.23
N LEU A 532 51.98 -1.11 -32.39
CA LEU A 532 51.92 -0.16 -33.51
C LEU A 532 50.51 0.08 -34.02
N ARG A 533 49.68 -0.97 -34.14
CA ARG A 533 48.27 -0.82 -34.54
C ARG A 533 47.48 -0.01 -33.53
N SER A 534 47.70 -0.23 -32.24
CA SER A 534 47.03 0.52 -31.17
C SER A 534 47.44 2.00 -31.18
N PHE A 535 48.72 2.31 -31.41
CA PHE A 535 49.18 3.68 -31.59
C PHE A 535 48.66 4.34 -32.87
N ASP A 536 48.61 3.60 -33.99
CA ASP A 536 48.01 4.08 -35.25
C ASP A 536 46.53 4.41 -35.03
N GLN A 537 45.80 3.56 -34.31
CA GLN A 537 44.40 3.78 -33.96
C GLN A 537 44.25 5.01 -33.06
N ALA A 538 45.08 5.15 -32.02
CA ALA A 538 45.10 6.32 -31.13
C ALA A 538 45.31 7.63 -31.92
N LEU A 539 46.31 7.66 -32.81
CA LEU A 539 46.63 8.84 -33.63
C LEU A 539 45.60 9.11 -34.73
N SER A 540 44.86 8.09 -35.18
CA SER A 540 43.74 8.27 -36.10
C SER A 540 42.54 8.94 -35.43
N LEU A 541 42.33 8.66 -34.13
CA LEU A 541 41.25 9.22 -33.32
C LEU A 541 41.61 10.62 -32.81
N ASP A 542 42.86 10.81 -32.36
CA ASP A 542 43.42 12.09 -31.96
C ASP A 542 44.88 12.26 -32.44
N PRO A 543 45.10 12.98 -33.56
CA PRO A 543 46.44 13.23 -34.08
C PRO A 543 47.33 14.10 -33.18
N SER A 544 46.77 14.77 -32.16
CA SER A 544 47.50 15.67 -31.26
C SER A 544 48.20 14.97 -30.09
N LEU A 545 47.99 13.65 -29.92
CA LEU A 545 48.64 12.85 -28.87
C LEU A 545 50.15 12.68 -29.16
N GLU A 546 50.95 13.64 -28.69
CA GLU A 546 52.41 13.64 -28.84
C GLU A 546 53.06 12.41 -28.19
N ASP A 547 52.59 11.99 -27.02
CA ASP A 547 53.07 10.79 -26.32
C ASP A 547 52.85 9.51 -27.14
N ALA A 548 51.68 9.37 -27.78
CA ALA A 548 51.37 8.22 -28.63
C ALA A 548 52.26 8.20 -29.88
N ARG A 549 52.58 9.38 -30.45
CA ARG A 549 53.50 9.50 -31.60
C ARG A 549 54.93 9.13 -31.20
N ALA A 550 55.42 9.68 -30.09
CA ALA A 550 56.76 9.39 -29.57
C ALA A 550 56.92 7.89 -29.23
N ASN A 551 55.95 7.31 -28.52
CA ASN A 551 55.98 5.89 -28.19
C ASN A 551 55.95 5.00 -29.44
N ARG A 552 55.15 5.34 -30.45
CA ARG A 552 55.12 4.62 -31.73
C ARG A 552 56.47 4.65 -32.45
N GLU A 553 57.12 5.80 -32.49
CA GLU A 553 58.45 5.95 -33.09
C GLU A 553 59.50 5.11 -32.34
N ALA A 554 59.46 5.11 -31.00
CA ALA A 554 60.31 4.27 -30.18
C ALA A 554 60.11 2.76 -30.45
N VAL A 555 58.87 2.31 -30.65
CA VAL A 555 58.60 0.90 -31.03
C VAL A 555 59.21 0.57 -32.40
N LEU A 556 59.10 1.47 -33.38
CA LEU A 556 59.68 1.26 -34.72
C LEU A 556 61.21 1.19 -34.70
N GLU A 557 61.85 1.99 -33.86
CA GLU A 557 63.30 1.98 -33.68
C GLU A 557 63.77 0.67 -33.01
N ALA A 558 63.13 0.28 -31.91
CA ALA A 558 63.42 -0.98 -31.21
C ALA A 558 63.20 -2.23 -32.09
N MET A 559 62.28 -2.17 -33.07
CA MET A 559 62.09 -3.24 -34.04
C MET A 559 63.18 -3.30 -35.11
N LYS A 560 63.80 -2.17 -35.48
CA LYS A 560 64.91 -2.15 -36.43
C LYS A 560 66.18 -2.70 -35.81
N GLU A 561 66.45 -2.35 -34.54
CA GLU A 561 67.62 -2.82 -33.79
C GLU A 561 67.62 -4.34 -33.51
N ASN A 562 66.44 -4.99 -33.52
CA ASN A 562 66.32 -6.45 -33.34
C ASN A 562 66.43 -7.25 -34.65
N VAL A 563 66.53 -6.59 -35.80
CA VAL A 563 66.60 -7.22 -37.14
C VAL A 563 68.03 -7.17 -37.72
N GLU A 564 68.91 -6.32 -37.17
CA GLU A 564 70.37 -6.33 -37.39
C GLU A 564 71.08 -7.27 -36.42
#